data_AF-A0A1G3BT19-F1
#
_entry.id   AF-A0A1G3BT19-F1
#
_cell.length_a   1.000
_cell.length_b   1.000
_cell.length_c   1.000
_cell.angle_alpha   90.00
_cell.angle_beta   90.00
_cell.angle_gamma   90.00
#
_symmetry.space_group_name_H-M   'P 1'
#
loop_
_entity.id
_entity.type
_entity.pdbx_description
1 polymer ?
#
loop_
_entity_poly.entity_id
_entity_poly.type
_entity_poly.pdbx_seq_one_letter_code
_entity_poly.pdbx_strand_id
1 'polypeptide(L)'
;MIGNTKIINKRKPLKPSELRKILHPEEAVRFQNAEELEYREERQKLSESEVEFLLERLPGKNAHHEFERLSTCLCEAEVCRNIKPATGPVGGGDYGEDASTYKVSADIKDTYFWVGIGSPNIGDNWLFAFSIQKNWKKKILEDADKASKRIPTPKRFIFVSSQPIKIKNREDKKRELQEKFGFEVEIFDRSWIVSQIVFKGHWDLAFKFLDAPQSLKREEVVHHDLQDKQISSISPDIKKRIEELQGKVAYRTKYLYINHRAEDMLELADVLKEIDKVSAERAFQEAIQDAKESEIKYLLHRAIYNYFWVSFWYWDDVSNVLPYLDEFYSLVKELNIPESIEKGFNIWALLYGAIRQDLVNKENAKLDFRRKILLETSNKIISDTNRPTSSLMVREMLIQHKALNEYASNHAVSDEIVAEFKAIIKKALHIPLFPLRRLSERLIKLPELMEAIPTLKNCWTICKP
;
A
#
# COMPACT_ATOMS: atom_id res chain seq x y z
N MET A 1 -19.67 -33.02 51.51
CA MET A 1 -20.57 -32.47 50.47
C MET A 1 -20.83 -31.02 50.77
N ILE A 2 -21.05 -30.21 49.72
CA ILE A 2 -21.14 -28.74 49.72
C ILE A 2 -19.75 -28.08 49.68
N GLY A 3 -19.26 -27.93 48.45
CA GLY A 3 -18.05 -27.18 48.14
C GLY A 3 -18.34 -26.17 47.02
N ASN A 4 -18.47 -24.91 47.44
CA ASN A 4 -18.24 -23.69 46.66
C ASN A 4 -18.93 -23.53 45.31
N THR A 5 -20.12 -22.92 45.37
CA THR A 5 -20.67 -22.03 44.35
C THR A 5 -19.64 -20.95 43.99
N LYS A 6 -18.83 -21.20 42.95
CA LYS A 6 -18.00 -20.16 42.33
C LYS A 6 -18.93 -19.14 41.71
N ILE A 7 -19.02 -17.98 42.36
CA ILE A 7 -19.52 -16.72 41.83
C ILE A 7 -18.99 -16.57 40.40
N ILE A 8 -19.89 -16.61 39.42
CA ILE A 8 -19.58 -16.31 38.02
C ILE A 8 -19.27 -14.81 37.99
N ASN A 9 -17.98 -14.46 38.12
CA ASN A 9 -17.50 -13.12 37.85
C ASN A 9 -18.03 -12.71 36.47
N LYS A 10 -18.79 -11.61 36.40
CA LYS A 10 -19.18 -10.95 35.15
C LYS A 10 -17.89 -10.68 34.37
N ARG A 11 -17.54 -11.57 33.44
CA ARG A 11 -16.40 -11.37 32.54
C ARG A 11 -16.66 -10.06 31.80
N LYS A 12 -15.70 -9.14 31.80
CA LYS A 12 -15.72 -7.96 30.92
C LYS A 12 -16.03 -8.45 29.49
N PRO A 13 -16.86 -7.73 28.71
CA PRO A 13 -17.08 -8.08 27.32
C PRO A 13 -15.72 -8.13 26.62
N LEU A 14 -15.48 -9.21 25.85
CA LEU A 14 -14.26 -9.37 25.08
C LEU A 14 -14.12 -8.20 24.11
N LYS A 15 -12.91 -7.68 23.98
CA LYS A 15 -12.60 -6.70 22.94
C LYS A 15 -12.75 -7.33 21.55
N PRO A 16 -13.04 -6.54 20.49
CA PRO A 16 -13.12 -7.06 19.13
C PRO A 16 -11.91 -7.89 18.70
N SER A 17 -10.69 -7.41 18.99
CA SER A 17 -9.44 -8.10 18.66
C SER A 17 -9.29 -9.45 19.36
N GLU A 18 -9.73 -9.54 20.61
CA GLU A 18 -9.75 -10.78 21.39
C GLU A 18 -10.77 -11.77 20.81
N LEU A 19 -11.97 -11.29 20.48
CA LEU A 19 -13.01 -12.11 19.85
C LEU A 19 -12.55 -12.64 18.49
N ARG A 20 -11.92 -11.80 17.67
CA ARG A 20 -11.38 -12.19 16.37
C ARG A 20 -10.37 -13.32 16.49
N LYS A 21 -9.41 -13.21 17.42
CA LYS A 21 -8.40 -14.26 17.67
C LYS A 21 -9.00 -15.58 18.13
N ILE A 22 -10.12 -15.54 18.85
CA ILE A 22 -10.86 -16.75 19.28
C ILE A 22 -11.61 -17.39 18.10
N LEU A 23 -12.22 -16.58 17.24
CA LEU A 23 -12.99 -17.05 16.08
C LEU A 23 -12.10 -17.51 14.93
N HIS A 24 -10.90 -16.97 14.83
CA HIS A 24 -9.90 -17.23 13.79
C HIS A 24 -8.55 -17.63 14.40
N PRO A 25 -8.47 -18.76 15.12
CA PRO A 25 -7.21 -19.21 15.73
C PRO A 25 -6.13 -19.49 14.67
N GLU A 26 -6.50 -19.82 13.43
CA GLU A 26 -5.58 -19.97 12.29
C GLU A 26 -4.81 -18.68 11.95
N GLU A 27 -5.39 -17.50 12.20
CA GLU A 27 -4.71 -16.22 12.02
C GLU A 27 -3.67 -15.98 13.14
N ALA A 28 -3.90 -16.53 14.34
CA ALA A 28 -2.97 -16.43 15.45
C ALA A 28 -1.69 -17.27 15.25
N VAL A 29 -1.71 -18.27 14.35
CA VAL A 29 -0.56 -19.12 14.01
C VAL A 29 0.50 -18.38 13.19
N ARG A 30 0.19 -17.20 12.62
CA ARG A 30 1.17 -16.39 11.87
C ARG A 30 2.35 -15.91 12.72
N PHE A 31 2.20 -15.92 14.04
CA PHE A 31 3.22 -15.50 15.01
C PHE A 31 3.39 -16.60 16.06
N GLN A 32 4.20 -17.62 15.80
CA GLN A 32 4.55 -18.63 16.82
C GLN A 32 5.79 -18.24 17.62
N ASN A 33 5.71 -18.55 18.92
CA ASN A 33 6.66 -18.37 20.02
C ASN A 33 8.13 -18.17 19.61
N ALA A 34 8.62 -16.94 19.76
CA ALA A 34 10.05 -16.71 19.92
C ALA A 34 10.47 -17.24 21.31
N GLU A 35 11.27 -18.31 21.35
CA GLU A 35 12.26 -18.46 22.42
C GLU A 35 13.04 -17.15 22.52
N GLU A 36 13.49 -16.77 23.73
CA GLU A 36 14.34 -15.59 23.96
C GLU A 36 15.60 -15.65 23.08
N LEU A 37 15.45 -15.18 21.85
CA LEU A 37 16.51 -15.01 20.90
C LEU A 37 16.81 -13.51 20.90
N GLU A 38 17.96 -13.20 21.47
CA GLU A 38 18.64 -11.94 21.32
C GLU A 38 18.77 -11.64 19.82
N TYR A 39 17.86 -10.82 19.28
CA TYR A 39 17.87 -10.44 17.87
C TYR A 39 18.90 -9.31 17.68
N ARG A 40 19.88 -9.59 16.83
CA ARG A 40 20.91 -8.64 16.38
C ARG A 40 20.50 -8.11 15.02
N GLU A 41 20.20 -6.82 14.92
CA GLU A 41 19.90 -6.19 13.64
C GLU A 41 21.17 -5.58 13.03
N GLU A 42 21.74 -6.25 12.01
CA GLU A 42 22.83 -5.69 11.21
C GLU A 42 22.31 -4.53 10.35
N ARG A 43 22.38 -3.29 10.85
CA ARG A 43 22.10 -2.11 10.02
C ARG A 43 23.38 -1.59 9.38
N GLN A 44 23.49 -1.81 8.06
CA GLN A 44 24.52 -1.21 7.23
C GLN A 44 24.34 0.32 7.20
N LYS A 45 25.28 1.07 7.78
CA LYS A 45 25.34 2.53 7.69
C LYS A 45 26.72 2.95 7.23
N LEU A 46 26.80 3.55 6.04
CA LEU A 46 27.94 4.37 5.63
C LEU A 46 27.63 5.83 5.98
N SER A 47 28.54 6.57 6.60
CA SER A 47 28.37 8.02 6.73
C SER A 47 28.62 8.73 5.40
N GLU A 48 28.09 9.95 5.25
CA GLU A 48 28.36 10.79 4.07
C GLU A 48 29.86 10.91 3.79
N SER A 49 30.65 11.16 4.84
CA SER A 49 32.11 11.24 4.75
C SER A 49 32.77 9.95 4.24
N GLU A 50 32.23 8.78 4.56
CA GLU A 50 32.76 7.49 4.09
C GLU A 50 32.45 7.30 2.61
N VAL A 51 31.22 7.60 2.17
CA VAL A 51 30.83 7.53 0.77
C VAL A 51 31.62 8.55 -0.07
N GLU A 52 31.79 9.78 0.43
CA GLU A 52 32.61 10.81 -0.23
C GLU A 52 34.06 10.36 -0.42
N PHE A 53 34.63 9.74 0.62
CA PHE A 53 36.00 9.23 0.57
C PHE A 53 36.15 8.09 -0.44
N LEU A 54 35.17 7.18 -0.51
CA LEU A 54 35.17 6.10 -1.51
C LEU A 54 35.09 6.67 -2.94
N LEU A 55 34.22 7.66 -3.17
CA LEU A 55 34.07 8.32 -4.47
C LEU A 55 35.34 9.08 -4.89
N GLU A 56 36.03 9.74 -3.94
CA GLU A 56 37.26 10.48 -4.21
C GLU A 56 38.42 9.58 -4.67
N ARG A 57 38.42 8.30 -4.27
CA ARG A 57 39.46 7.33 -4.63
C ARG A 57 39.28 6.68 -5.99
N LEU A 58 38.10 6.77 -6.59
CA LEU A 58 37.79 6.14 -7.89
C LEU A 58 38.81 6.49 -9.00
N PRO A 59 39.23 7.76 -9.19
CA PRO A 59 40.18 8.11 -10.25
C PRO A 59 41.55 7.45 -10.06
N GLY A 60 41.99 7.27 -8.80
CA GLY A 60 43.27 6.63 -8.49
C GLY A 60 43.25 5.11 -8.67
N LYS A 61 42.06 4.50 -8.63
CA LYS A 61 41.85 3.06 -8.85
C LYS A 61 41.55 2.70 -10.32
N ASN A 62 41.46 3.68 -11.23
CA ASN A 62 40.94 3.49 -12.59
C ASN A 62 39.56 2.78 -12.64
N ALA A 63 38.73 3.01 -11.62
CA ALA A 63 37.45 2.32 -11.41
C ALA A 63 36.29 2.91 -12.26
N HIS A 64 36.56 3.10 -13.56
CA HIS A 64 35.62 3.72 -14.49
C HIS A 64 34.37 2.86 -14.69
N HIS A 65 34.54 1.56 -14.89
CA HIS A 65 33.45 0.63 -15.14
C HIS A 65 32.59 0.41 -13.90
N GLU A 66 33.19 0.41 -12.72
CA GLU A 66 32.48 0.32 -11.44
C GLU A 66 31.61 1.55 -11.22
N PHE A 67 32.15 2.74 -11.50
CA PHE A 67 31.41 3.99 -11.39
C PHE A 67 30.27 4.10 -12.42
N GLU A 68 30.49 3.64 -13.64
CA GLU A 68 29.46 3.54 -14.68
C GLU A 68 28.31 2.61 -14.23
N ARG A 69 28.63 1.43 -13.68
CA ARG A 69 27.60 0.51 -13.15
C ARG A 69 26.85 1.10 -11.96
N LEU A 70 27.55 1.71 -11.01
CA LEU A 70 26.94 2.41 -9.88
C LEU A 70 25.99 3.51 -10.37
N SER A 71 26.47 4.38 -11.25
CA SER A 71 25.70 5.51 -11.79
C SER A 71 24.51 5.03 -12.61
N THR A 72 24.66 3.95 -13.37
CA THR A 72 23.57 3.29 -14.09
C THR A 72 22.49 2.81 -13.14
N CYS A 73 22.84 2.06 -12.09
CA CYS A 73 21.87 1.56 -11.11
C CYS A 73 21.18 2.70 -10.36
N LEU A 74 21.93 3.75 -9.97
CA LEU A 74 21.36 4.94 -9.32
C LEU A 74 20.42 5.70 -10.25
N CYS A 75 20.80 5.90 -11.52
CA CYS A 75 19.94 6.51 -12.51
C CYS A 75 18.72 5.64 -12.84
N GLU A 76 18.85 4.32 -12.86
CA GLU A 76 17.73 3.40 -13.07
C GLU A 76 16.70 3.48 -11.93
N ALA A 77 17.20 3.61 -10.69
CA ALA A 77 16.37 3.74 -9.50
C ALA A 77 15.69 5.11 -9.38
N GLU A 78 16.43 6.20 -9.64
CA GLU A 78 16.02 7.56 -9.26
C GLU A 78 15.68 8.48 -10.45
N VAL A 79 16.20 8.18 -11.64
CA VAL A 79 16.12 9.06 -12.81
C VAL A 79 15.22 8.48 -13.89
N CYS A 80 15.49 7.28 -14.40
CA CYS A 80 14.74 6.67 -15.50
C CYS A 80 14.96 5.14 -15.58
N ARG A 81 13.88 4.34 -15.62
CA ARG A 81 13.99 2.87 -15.59
C ARG A 81 14.34 2.18 -16.91
N ASN A 82 14.11 2.82 -18.06
CA ASN A 82 14.37 2.21 -19.38
C ASN A 82 15.79 2.53 -19.87
N ILE A 83 16.79 2.47 -18.98
CA ILE A 83 18.20 2.65 -19.33
C ILE A 83 18.75 1.36 -19.94
N LYS A 84 19.42 1.49 -21.08
CA LYS A 84 20.17 0.44 -21.75
C LYS A 84 21.66 0.79 -21.65
N PRO A 85 22.47 0.03 -20.90
CA PRO A 85 23.92 0.19 -20.91
C PRO A 85 24.49 -0.02 -22.31
N ALA A 86 25.57 0.68 -22.65
CA ALA A 86 26.27 0.51 -23.92
C ALA A 86 27.09 -0.81 -23.94
N THR A 87 26.42 -1.96 -24.04
CA THR A 87 27.10 -3.27 -24.14
C THR A 87 27.13 -3.77 -25.59
N GLY A 88 28.30 -3.77 -26.22
CA GLY A 88 28.58 -4.38 -27.52
C GLY A 88 30.08 -4.32 -27.89
N PRO A 89 30.60 -5.22 -28.76
CA PRO A 89 32.00 -5.17 -29.20
C PRO A 89 32.27 -3.86 -29.94
N VAL A 90 33.38 -3.21 -29.58
CA VAL A 90 33.78 -1.87 -30.03
C VAL A 90 34.07 -1.89 -31.54
N GLY A 91 33.03 -1.70 -32.35
CA GLY A 91 33.06 -1.78 -33.80
C GLY A 91 32.11 -0.76 -34.41
N GLY A 92 32.50 0.52 -34.37
CA GLY A 92 31.83 1.63 -35.03
C GLY A 92 31.38 2.74 -34.07
N GLY A 93 32.06 3.89 -34.15
CA GLY A 93 31.62 5.19 -33.61
C GLY A 93 31.35 5.27 -32.11
N ASP A 94 32.32 5.73 -31.33
CA ASP A 94 32.08 6.18 -29.94
C ASP A 94 31.29 7.50 -29.96
N TYR A 95 29.96 7.40 -29.82
CA TYR A 95 29.06 8.56 -29.72
C TYR A 95 29.05 9.21 -28.33
N GLY A 96 29.99 8.86 -27.45
CA GLY A 96 30.14 9.47 -26.13
C GLY A 96 29.02 9.10 -25.16
N GLU A 97 28.38 7.94 -25.37
CA GLU A 97 27.31 7.42 -24.53
C GLU A 97 27.81 6.23 -23.72
N ASP A 98 27.58 6.28 -22.41
CA ASP A 98 27.80 5.13 -21.53
C ASP A 98 26.47 4.35 -21.35
N ALA A 99 25.33 5.05 -21.44
CA ALA A 99 24.02 4.43 -21.53
C ALA A 99 23.01 5.32 -22.30
N SER A 100 21.96 4.70 -22.84
CA SER A 100 20.86 5.42 -23.50
C SER A 100 19.51 4.87 -23.06
N THR A 101 18.42 5.65 -23.22
CA THR A 101 17.09 5.06 -23.10
C THR A 101 16.77 4.15 -24.30
N TYR A 102 15.98 3.10 -24.09
CA TYR A 102 15.39 2.33 -25.19
C TYR A 102 13.90 2.65 -25.36
N LYS A 103 13.40 2.59 -26.60
CA LYS A 103 11.98 2.83 -26.89
C LYS A 103 11.15 1.67 -26.35
N VAL A 104 10.16 1.99 -25.53
CA VAL A 104 9.15 1.05 -25.02
C VAL A 104 7.87 1.25 -25.82
N SER A 105 7.24 0.17 -26.28
CA SER A 105 5.96 0.25 -27.00
C SER A 105 4.85 0.74 -26.06
N ALA A 106 3.82 1.39 -26.63
CA ALA A 106 2.68 1.88 -25.86
C ALA A 106 2.01 0.76 -25.06
N ASP A 107 1.91 -0.45 -25.64
CA ASP A 107 1.22 -1.59 -25.02
C ASP A 107 2.00 -2.21 -23.84
N ILE A 108 3.33 -2.10 -23.80
CA ILE A 108 4.17 -2.63 -22.71
C ILE A 108 4.29 -1.64 -21.55
N LYS A 109 4.03 -0.35 -21.81
CA LYS A 109 4.04 0.74 -20.83
C LYS A 109 2.98 0.57 -19.73
N ASP A 110 1.85 -0.05 -20.06
CA ASP A 110 0.72 -0.20 -19.14
C ASP A 110 0.81 -1.45 -18.26
N THR A 111 1.65 -2.43 -18.60
CA THR A 111 1.62 -3.75 -17.95
C THR A 111 2.85 -4.08 -17.11
N TYR A 112 4.04 -3.52 -17.38
CA TYR A 112 5.27 -4.02 -16.74
C TYR A 112 6.32 -3.02 -16.22
N PHE A 113 6.18 -1.70 -16.44
CA PHE A 113 7.23 -0.73 -16.05
C PHE A 113 6.68 0.54 -15.38
N TRP A 114 6.72 0.62 -14.04
CA TRP A 114 6.43 1.87 -13.30
C TRP A 114 7.39 2.11 -12.14
N VAL A 115 8.28 3.13 -12.30
CA VAL A 115 8.93 4.03 -11.30
C VAL A 115 9.83 5.03 -12.06
N GLY A 116 9.77 6.35 -11.75
CA GLY A 116 10.84 7.32 -12.04
C GLY A 116 10.37 8.74 -12.42
N ILE A 117 11.10 9.79 -11.97
CA ILE A 117 10.79 11.21 -12.24
C ILE A 117 11.03 11.54 -13.73
N GLY A 118 9.95 11.92 -14.40
CA GLY A 118 9.95 12.24 -15.82
C GLY A 118 9.79 10.96 -16.64
N SER A 119 8.55 10.56 -16.89
CA SER A 119 8.30 9.59 -17.95
C SER A 119 8.81 10.17 -19.26
N PRO A 120 9.81 9.58 -19.93
CA PRO A 120 10.01 9.88 -21.34
C PRO A 120 8.66 9.70 -22.04
N ASN A 121 8.19 10.72 -22.75
CA ASN A 121 7.07 10.53 -23.67
C ASN A 121 7.47 9.42 -24.65
N ILE A 122 6.48 8.71 -25.20
CA ILE A 122 6.70 7.68 -26.22
C ILE A 122 7.64 8.25 -27.28
N GLY A 123 8.89 7.76 -27.32
CA GLY A 123 9.92 8.20 -28.28
C GLY A 123 11.00 9.17 -27.79
N ASP A 124 11.01 9.61 -26.52
CA ASP A 124 12.08 10.47 -25.99
C ASP A 124 13.41 9.70 -25.86
N ASN A 125 14.45 10.15 -26.58
CA ASN A 125 15.81 9.60 -26.53
C ASN A 125 16.65 10.38 -25.52
N TRP A 126 17.01 9.76 -24.39
CA TRP A 126 17.89 10.34 -23.38
C TRP A 126 19.25 9.67 -23.42
N LEU A 127 20.30 10.45 -23.20
CA LEU A 127 21.67 9.99 -23.16
C LEU A 127 22.28 10.20 -21.79
N PHE A 128 23.08 9.22 -21.36
CA PHE A 128 23.79 9.23 -20.10
C PHE A 128 25.30 9.17 -20.35
N ALA A 129 26.02 10.05 -19.66
CA ALA A 129 27.47 10.04 -19.60
C ALA A 129 27.92 10.08 -18.14
N PHE A 130 28.88 9.22 -17.80
CA PHE A 130 29.36 9.01 -16.44
C PHE A 130 30.86 9.31 -16.39
N SER A 131 31.28 10.10 -15.40
CA SER A 131 32.67 10.53 -15.31
C SER A 131 33.23 10.53 -13.91
N ILE A 132 34.46 10.00 -13.80
CA ILE A 132 35.31 10.16 -12.63
C ILE A 132 36.41 11.23 -12.83
N GLN A 133 36.45 11.91 -13.97
CA GLN A 133 37.54 12.85 -14.27
C GLN A 133 37.47 14.12 -13.41
N LYS A 134 38.60 14.51 -12.83
CA LYS A 134 38.73 15.78 -12.08
C LYS A 134 38.33 17.00 -12.91
N ASN A 135 38.71 17.01 -14.20
CA ASN A 135 38.31 18.07 -15.14
C ASN A 135 36.94 17.78 -15.76
N TRP A 136 35.91 17.72 -14.92
CA TRP A 136 34.54 17.41 -15.34
C TRP A 136 33.99 18.39 -16.38
N LYS A 137 34.42 19.67 -16.37
CA LYS A 137 33.98 20.71 -17.32
C LYS A 137 34.43 20.41 -18.76
N LYS A 138 35.63 19.90 -18.93
CA LYS A 138 36.14 19.48 -20.25
C LYS A 138 35.40 18.21 -20.70
N LYS A 139 35.27 17.24 -19.79
CA LYS A 139 34.64 15.94 -20.09
C LYS A 139 33.16 16.06 -20.49
N ILE A 140 32.35 16.82 -19.74
CA ILE A 140 30.94 17.04 -20.09
C ILE A 140 30.79 17.74 -21.45
N LEU A 141 31.71 18.64 -21.81
CA LEU A 141 31.70 19.33 -23.10
C LEU A 141 32.03 18.36 -24.24
N GLU A 142 33.04 17.51 -24.07
CA GLU A 142 33.43 16.48 -25.05
C GLU A 142 32.30 15.46 -25.25
N ASP A 143 31.68 14.99 -24.17
CA ASP A 143 30.59 14.01 -24.24
C ASP A 143 29.32 14.64 -24.83
N ALA A 144 28.99 15.89 -24.49
CA ALA A 144 27.88 16.62 -25.10
C ALA A 144 28.12 16.89 -26.60
N ASP A 145 29.35 17.21 -27.01
CA ASP A 145 29.71 17.38 -28.42
C ASP A 145 29.54 16.07 -29.21
N LYS A 146 29.96 14.93 -28.63
CA LYS A 146 29.72 13.61 -29.22
C LYS A 146 28.22 13.29 -29.30
N ALA A 147 27.47 13.53 -28.22
CA ALA A 147 26.02 13.32 -28.15
C ALA A 147 25.26 14.15 -29.19
N SER A 148 25.72 15.38 -29.47
CA SER A 148 25.10 16.27 -30.47
C SER A 148 25.19 15.73 -31.91
N LYS A 149 26.18 14.86 -32.19
CA LYS A 149 26.39 14.26 -33.52
C LYS A 149 25.47 13.05 -33.78
N ARG A 150 24.68 12.63 -32.80
CA ARG A 150 23.75 11.49 -32.93
C ARG A 150 22.48 11.90 -33.69
N ILE A 151 21.96 10.98 -34.50
CA ILE A 151 20.66 11.11 -35.16
C ILE A 151 19.73 9.96 -34.70
N PRO A 152 18.57 10.23 -34.10
CA PRO A 152 18.05 11.56 -33.76
C PRO A 152 18.83 12.19 -32.59
N THR A 153 18.90 13.52 -32.59
CA THR A 153 19.47 14.32 -31.49
C THR A 153 18.77 13.96 -30.17
N PRO A 154 19.51 13.79 -29.06
CA PRO A 154 18.89 13.49 -27.77
C PRO A 154 17.98 14.63 -27.33
N LYS A 155 16.88 14.30 -26.66
CA LYS A 155 16.03 15.32 -26.02
C LYS A 155 16.65 15.81 -24.71
N ARG A 156 17.26 14.88 -23.98
CA ARG A 156 17.91 15.13 -22.70
C ARG A 156 19.26 14.42 -22.62
N PHE A 157 20.24 15.10 -22.07
CA PHE A 157 21.58 14.61 -21.79
C PHE A 157 21.86 14.71 -20.29
N ILE A 158 22.13 13.58 -19.66
CA ILE A 158 22.31 13.43 -18.22
C ILE A 158 23.76 13.09 -17.96
N PHE A 159 24.45 13.95 -17.21
CA PHE A 159 25.84 13.78 -16.86
C PHE A 159 25.99 13.51 -15.36
N VAL A 160 26.56 12.36 -14.98
CA VAL A 160 26.85 12.03 -13.57
C VAL A 160 28.35 12.11 -13.32
N SER A 161 28.75 12.87 -12.31
CA SER A 161 30.13 13.11 -11.94
C SER A 161 30.41 12.67 -10.50
N SER A 162 31.52 11.97 -10.28
CA SER A 162 32.03 11.69 -8.93
C SER A 162 32.61 12.93 -8.24
N GLN A 163 32.79 14.04 -8.96
CA GLN A 163 33.40 15.26 -8.43
C GLN A 163 32.35 16.14 -7.73
N PRO A 164 32.70 16.83 -6.63
CA PRO A 164 31.83 17.83 -6.04
C PRO A 164 31.75 19.06 -6.95
N ILE A 165 30.54 19.54 -7.25
CA ILE A 165 30.33 20.67 -8.15
C ILE A 165 29.55 21.77 -7.43
N LYS A 166 30.12 22.97 -7.35
CA LYS A 166 29.40 24.14 -6.81
C LYS A 166 28.14 24.41 -7.63
N ILE A 167 27.01 24.62 -6.95
CA ILE A 167 25.69 24.86 -7.56
C ILE A 167 25.77 25.88 -8.71
N LYS A 168 26.41 27.04 -8.48
CA LYS A 168 26.58 28.08 -9.51
C LYS A 168 27.26 27.55 -10.78
N ASN A 169 28.36 26.80 -10.64
CA ASN A 169 29.09 26.23 -11.78
C ASN A 169 28.26 25.18 -12.52
N ARG A 170 27.42 24.43 -11.79
CA ARG A 170 26.51 23.43 -12.37
C ARG A 170 25.46 24.10 -13.24
N GLU A 171 24.76 25.10 -12.70
CA GLU A 171 23.71 25.82 -13.43
C GLU A 171 24.28 26.62 -14.62
N ASP A 172 25.42 27.28 -14.44
CA ASP A 172 26.08 28.02 -15.52
C ASP A 172 26.49 27.09 -16.67
N LYS A 173 27.05 25.90 -16.36
CA LYS A 173 27.44 24.93 -17.38
C LYS A 173 26.25 24.26 -18.06
N LYS A 174 25.18 23.97 -17.29
CA LYS A 174 23.91 23.46 -17.82
C LYS A 174 23.34 24.43 -18.85
N ARG A 175 23.25 25.73 -18.53
CA ARG A 175 22.77 26.76 -19.46
C ARG A 175 23.66 26.87 -20.70
N GLU A 176 24.99 26.93 -20.53
CA GLU A 176 25.94 27.01 -21.66
C GLU A 176 25.76 25.84 -22.66
N LEU A 177 25.61 24.62 -22.17
CA LEU A 177 25.47 23.43 -23.02
C LEU A 177 24.08 23.35 -23.67
N GLN A 178 23.02 23.72 -22.95
CA GLN A 178 21.66 23.80 -23.50
C GLN A 178 21.59 24.83 -24.64
N GLU A 179 22.16 26.01 -24.45
CA GLU A 179 22.24 27.05 -25.50
C GLU A 179 23.07 26.60 -26.71
N LYS A 180 24.16 25.87 -26.48
CA LYS A 180 25.07 25.43 -27.54
C LYS A 180 24.53 24.28 -28.39
N PHE A 181 23.88 23.29 -27.78
CA PHE A 181 23.54 22.04 -28.44
C PHE A 181 22.02 21.77 -28.58
N GLY A 182 21.17 22.58 -27.94
CA GLY A 182 19.72 22.56 -28.15
C GLY A 182 18.96 21.43 -27.45
N PHE A 183 19.61 20.60 -26.64
CA PHE A 183 18.98 19.57 -25.81
C PHE A 183 19.04 19.90 -24.32
N GLU A 184 18.10 19.37 -23.53
CA GLU A 184 18.07 19.58 -22.08
C GLU A 184 19.27 18.90 -21.41
N VAL A 185 20.06 19.64 -20.65
CA VAL A 185 21.17 19.08 -19.87
C VAL A 185 20.81 18.96 -18.40
N GLU A 186 21.11 17.83 -17.78
CA GLU A 186 21.03 17.62 -16.33
C GLU A 186 22.40 17.14 -15.79
N ILE A 187 22.82 17.65 -14.63
CA ILE A 187 24.13 17.34 -14.05
C ILE A 187 23.93 16.85 -12.61
N PHE A 188 24.32 15.60 -12.36
CA PHE A 188 24.38 15.03 -11.02
C PHE A 188 25.83 14.97 -10.55
N ASP A 189 26.11 15.50 -9.37
CA ASP A 189 27.45 15.59 -8.81
C ASP A 189 27.63 14.65 -7.60
N ARG A 190 28.81 14.69 -6.98
CA ARG A 190 29.12 13.85 -5.82
C ARG A 190 28.06 13.94 -4.73
N SER A 191 27.58 15.14 -4.42
CA SER A 191 26.58 15.37 -3.38
C SER A 191 25.25 14.67 -3.71
N TRP A 192 24.87 14.63 -4.99
CA TRP A 192 23.70 13.85 -5.42
C TRP A 192 23.89 12.35 -5.17
N ILE A 193 25.05 11.79 -5.53
CA ILE A 193 25.37 10.36 -5.33
C ILE A 193 25.37 10.00 -3.85
N VAL A 194 26.04 10.82 -3.03
CA VAL A 194 26.05 10.67 -1.56
C VAL A 194 24.63 10.72 -1.03
N SER A 195 23.79 11.64 -1.52
CA SER A 195 22.40 11.67 -1.10
C SER A 195 21.61 10.43 -1.50
N GLN A 196 21.87 9.85 -2.67
CA GLN A 196 21.17 8.62 -3.09
C GLN A 196 21.60 7.43 -2.22
N ILE A 197 22.90 7.30 -1.95
CA ILE A 197 23.41 6.21 -1.12
C ILE A 197 22.96 6.39 0.33
N VAL A 198 23.18 7.58 0.89
CA VAL A 198 23.02 7.84 2.32
C VAL A 198 21.58 8.08 2.73
N PHE A 199 20.92 9.01 2.05
CA PHE A 199 19.58 9.41 2.44
C PHE A 199 18.49 8.57 1.76
N LYS A 200 18.75 8.02 0.57
CA LYS A 200 17.78 7.15 -0.14
C LYS A 200 17.99 5.67 0.09
N GLY A 201 19.05 5.28 0.81
CA GLY A 201 19.24 3.92 1.30
C GLY A 201 19.83 2.94 0.30
N HIS A 202 20.46 3.42 -0.78
CA HIS A 202 21.12 2.58 -1.80
C HIS A 202 22.53 2.12 -1.36
N TRP A 203 22.65 1.63 -0.11
CA TRP A 203 23.91 1.24 0.52
C TRP A 203 24.56 0.02 -0.13
N ASP A 204 23.73 -0.91 -0.54
CA ASP A 204 24.10 -2.13 -1.26
C ASP A 204 24.90 -1.81 -2.53
N LEU A 205 24.51 -0.74 -3.25
CA LEU A 205 25.24 -0.26 -4.42
C LEU A 205 26.65 0.25 -4.07
N ALA A 206 26.82 0.88 -2.89
CA ALA A 206 28.13 1.32 -2.42
C ALA A 206 29.03 0.12 -2.07
N PHE A 207 28.51 -0.90 -1.39
CA PHE A 207 29.29 -2.11 -1.09
C PHE A 207 29.66 -2.88 -2.37
N LYS A 208 28.74 -2.93 -3.35
CA LYS A 208 28.92 -3.69 -4.59
C LYS A 208 29.88 -3.03 -5.57
N PHE A 209 29.87 -1.69 -5.66
CA PHE A 209 30.58 -0.97 -6.72
C PHE A 209 31.67 -0.01 -6.22
N LEU A 210 31.74 0.31 -4.92
CA LEU A 210 32.76 1.22 -4.38
C LEU A 210 33.83 0.52 -3.53
N ASP A 211 33.85 -0.82 -3.49
CA ASP A 211 34.73 -1.62 -2.60
C ASP A 211 34.70 -1.12 -1.14
N ALA A 212 33.53 -0.74 -0.63
CA ALA A 212 33.42 -0.28 0.74
C ALA A 212 33.95 -1.38 1.69
N PRO A 213 34.98 -1.10 2.53
CA PRO A 213 35.54 -2.11 3.42
C PRO A 213 34.45 -2.74 4.29
N GLN A 214 34.47 -4.07 4.40
CA GLN A 214 33.52 -4.79 5.25
C GLN A 214 33.61 -4.35 6.73
N SER A 215 34.74 -3.77 7.16
CA SER A 215 34.93 -3.17 8.48
C SER A 215 34.18 -1.85 8.70
N LEU A 216 33.65 -1.22 7.64
CA LEU A 216 32.72 -0.08 7.76
C LEU A 216 31.29 -0.55 8.03
N LYS A 217 31.05 -1.86 8.10
CA LYS A 217 29.84 -2.39 8.74
C LYS A 217 29.90 -2.05 10.23
N ARG A 218 28.98 -1.21 10.69
CA ARG A 218 28.83 -0.88 12.10
C ARG A 218 27.77 -1.80 12.74
N GLU A 219 28.14 -2.40 13.87
CA GLU A 219 27.30 -3.00 14.92
C GLU A 219 27.54 -2.13 16.19
N GLU A 220 26.64 -1.80 17.10
CA GLU A 220 25.40 -2.37 17.64
C GLU A 220 24.49 -1.19 18.09
N VAL A 221 23.17 -1.35 18.01
CA VAL A 221 22.27 -0.68 18.97
C VAL A 221 21.37 -1.74 19.56
N VAL A 222 21.59 -2.02 20.84
CA VAL A 222 20.68 -2.84 21.65
C VAL A 222 19.43 -2.01 21.90
N HIS A 223 18.36 -2.32 21.19
CA HIS A 223 17.04 -1.80 21.51
C HIS A 223 16.37 -2.77 22.49
N HIS A 224 16.10 -2.32 23.71
CA HIS A 224 15.14 -2.97 24.58
C HIS A 224 13.85 -2.18 24.47
N ASP A 225 13.05 -2.45 23.44
CA ASP A 225 11.70 -1.93 23.42
C ASP A 225 10.68 -3.01 23.05
N LEU A 226 9.55 -2.98 23.75
CA LEU A 226 8.54 -4.05 23.77
C LEU A 226 7.81 -4.24 22.44
N GLN A 227 8.07 -3.39 21.44
CA GLN A 227 7.54 -3.48 20.06
C GLN A 227 8.26 -4.53 19.20
N ASP A 228 9.53 -4.87 19.49
CA ASP A 228 10.31 -5.85 18.71
C ASP A 228 9.92 -7.32 18.96
N LYS A 229 9.08 -7.57 19.98
CA LYS A 229 8.52 -8.90 20.25
C LYS A 229 7.62 -9.41 19.12
N GLN A 230 7.03 -8.52 18.33
CA GLN A 230 6.24 -8.91 17.16
C GLN A 230 7.11 -9.13 15.92
N ILE A 231 8.15 -8.32 15.73
CA ILE A 231 8.94 -8.29 14.49
C ILE A 231 9.84 -9.53 14.32
N SER A 232 10.38 -10.06 15.42
CA SER A 232 11.19 -11.30 15.41
C SER A 232 10.37 -12.58 15.13
N SER A 233 9.03 -12.49 15.19
CA SER A 233 8.11 -13.60 14.90
C SER A 233 7.47 -13.52 13.51
N ILE A 234 7.85 -12.54 12.68
CA ILE A 234 7.37 -12.37 11.31
C ILE A 234 8.12 -13.32 10.38
N SER A 235 7.40 -14.07 9.53
CA SER A 235 8.05 -14.93 8.54
C SER A 235 8.92 -14.10 7.57
N PRO A 236 10.07 -14.63 7.10
CA PRO A 236 10.94 -13.94 6.14
C PRO A 236 10.18 -13.44 4.89
N ASP A 237 9.18 -14.19 4.44
CA ASP A 237 8.33 -13.83 3.29
C ASP A 237 7.50 -12.58 3.54
N ILE A 238 6.93 -12.42 4.74
CA ILE A 238 6.17 -11.22 5.11
C ILE A 238 7.11 -10.02 5.22
N LYS A 239 8.29 -10.18 5.83
CA LYS A 239 9.28 -9.11 5.93
C LYS A 239 9.70 -8.61 4.55
N LYS A 240 10.04 -9.53 3.64
CA LYS A 240 10.37 -9.22 2.25
C LYS A 240 9.21 -8.50 1.55
N ARG A 241 7.97 -8.96 1.76
CA ARG A 241 6.80 -8.31 1.14
C ARG A 241 6.60 -6.88 1.65
N ILE A 242 6.83 -6.62 2.93
CA ILE A 242 6.79 -5.25 3.49
C ILE A 242 7.85 -4.37 2.83
N GLU A 243 9.09 -4.84 2.74
CA GLU A 243 10.19 -4.09 2.11
C GLU A 243 9.89 -3.77 0.63
N GLU A 244 9.38 -4.76 -0.12
CA GLU A 244 8.95 -4.57 -1.50
C GLU A 244 7.84 -3.51 -1.63
N LEU A 245 6.79 -3.61 -0.82
CA LEU A 245 5.67 -2.68 -0.86
C LEU A 245 6.10 -1.27 -0.43
N GLN A 246 6.85 -1.14 0.66
CA GLN A 246 7.41 0.13 1.10
C GLN A 246 8.27 0.78 0.01
N GLY A 247 9.14 0.02 -0.65
CA GLY A 247 9.97 0.52 -1.76
C GLY A 247 9.17 0.98 -2.98
N LYS A 248 8.04 0.32 -3.26
CA LYS A 248 7.09 0.71 -4.32
C LYS A 248 6.36 2.01 -3.95
N VAL A 249 5.74 2.06 -2.77
CA VAL A 249 4.85 3.16 -2.38
C VAL A 249 5.59 4.42 -1.90
N ALA A 250 6.89 4.30 -1.58
CA ALA A 250 7.74 5.38 -1.05
C ALA A 250 7.72 6.66 -1.90
N TYR A 251 7.45 6.55 -3.20
CA TYR A 251 7.44 7.69 -4.09
C TYR A 251 6.16 7.72 -4.93
N ARG A 252 5.27 8.66 -4.62
CA ARG A 252 4.01 8.85 -5.34
C ARG A 252 4.21 9.03 -6.86
N THR A 253 5.30 9.66 -7.27
CA THR A 253 5.69 9.87 -8.69
C THR A 253 6.00 8.59 -9.46
N LYS A 254 6.14 7.45 -8.78
CA LYS A 254 6.37 6.15 -9.40
C LYS A 254 5.17 5.60 -10.14
N TYR A 255 3.97 6.07 -9.81
CA TYR A 255 2.72 5.57 -10.35
C TYR A 255 2.21 6.51 -11.43
N LEU A 256 1.93 5.98 -12.63
CA LEU A 256 1.21 6.72 -13.66
C LEU A 256 -0.22 7.01 -13.23
N TYR A 257 -0.84 6.00 -12.63
CA TYR A 257 -2.23 5.98 -12.26
C TYR A 257 -2.31 5.88 -10.74
N ILE A 258 -2.84 6.92 -10.12
CA ILE A 258 -2.83 7.06 -8.65
C ILE A 258 -3.66 5.97 -7.95
N ASN A 259 -4.66 5.39 -8.63
CA ASN A 259 -5.38 4.22 -8.14
C ASN A 259 -4.49 2.99 -7.94
N HIS A 260 -3.42 2.80 -8.73
CA HIS A 260 -2.50 1.69 -8.50
C HIS A 260 -1.68 1.89 -7.22
N ARG A 261 -1.35 3.14 -6.87
CA ARG A 261 -0.72 3.43 -5.59
C ARG A 261 -1.67 3.17 -4.43
N ALA A 262 -2.93 3.57 -4.56
CA ALA A 262 -3.94 3.28 -3.55
C ALA A 262 -4.10 1.76 -3.31
N GLU A 263 -4.05 0.93 -4.36
CA GLU A 263 -4.05 -0.54 -4.25
C GLU A 263 -2.85 -1.05 -3.46
N ASP A 264 -1.62 -0.65 -3.85
CA ASP A 264 -0.39 -1.08 -3.17
C ASP A 264 -0.34 -0.56 -1.70
N MET A 265 -0.88 0.62 -1.42
CA MET A 265 -1.01 1.17 -0.07
C MET A 265 -2.01 0.38 0.79
N LEU A 266 -3.13 -0.06 0.21
CA LEU A 266 -4.07 -0.93 0.90
C LEU A 266 -3.45 -2.29 1.22
N GLU A 267 -2.63 -2.84 0.31
CA GLU A 267 -1.90 -4.06 0.55
C GLU A 267 -0.85 -3.86 1.67
N LEU A 268 -0.08 -2.77 1.62
CA LEU A 268 0.89 -2.44 2.65
C LEU A 268 0.22 -2.32 4.02
N ALA A 269 -0.92 -1.64 4.10
CA ALA A 269 -1.70 -1.52 5.32
C ALA A 269 -2.18 -2.89 5.82
N ASP A 270 -2.62 -3.77 4.92
CA ASP A 270 -3.09 -5.11 5.27
C ASP A 270 -1.97 -5.99 5.84
N VAL A 271 -0.76 -5.87 5.30
CA VAL A 271 0.39 -6.63 5.80
C VAL A 271 0.88 -6.06 7.14
N LEU A 272 0.88 -4.73 7.31
CA LEU A 272 1.38 -4.07 8.51
C LEU A 272 0.41 -4.09 9.70
N LYS A 273 -0.89 -4.36 9.50
CA LYS A 273 -1.94 -4.17 10.51
C LYS A 273 -1.71 -4.87 11.85
N GLU A 274 -0.94 -5.95 11.88
CA GLU A 274 -0.60 -6.72 13.10
C GLU A 274 0.81 -6.46 13.61
N ILE A 275 1.60 -5.65 12.90
CA ILE A 275 3.04 -5.44 13.12
C ILE A 275 3.29 -4.00 13.58
N ASP A 276 2.85 -3.04 12.78
CA ASP A 276 3.01 -1.62 13.04
C ASP A 276 1.70 -0.90 12.73
N LYS A 277 0.90 -0.68 13.79
CA LYS A 277 -0.37 0.07 13.71
C LYS A 277 -0.15 1.45 13.10
N VAL A 278 0.91 2.16 13.45
CA VAL A 278 1.12 3.56 13.04
C VAL A 278 1.38 3.62 11.53
N SER A 279 2.26 2.75 11.03
CA SER A 279 2.55 2.69 9.59
C SER A 279 1.38 2.11 8.78
N ALA A 280 0.64 1.13 9.32
CA ALA A 280 -0.58 0.61 8.69
C ALA A 280 -1.68 1.69 8.59
N GLU A 281 -1.91 2.44 9.66
CA GLU A 281 -2.88 3.53 9.70
C GLU A 281 -2.51 4.64 8.71
N ARG A 282 -1.22 5.01 8.65
CA ARG A 282 -0.71 5.95 7.66
C ARG A 282 -0.95 5.45 6.23
N ALA A 283 -0.66 4.17 5.96
CA ALA A 283 -0.89 3.57 4.64
C ALA A 283 -2.38 3.60 4.25
N PHE A 284 -3.31 3.36 5.18
CA PHE A 284 -4.75 3.54 4.92
C PHE A 284 -5.13 4.98 4.59
N GLN A 285 -4.61 5.96 5.34
CA GLN A 285 -4.89 7.38 5.09
C GLN A 285 -4.37 7.82 3.72
N GLU A 286 -3.15 7.39 3.35
CA GLU A 286 -2.58 7.66 2.03
C GLU A 286 -3.37 6.95 0.91
N ALA A 287 -3.80 5.70 1.13
CA ALA A 287 -4.67 4.99 0.18
C ALA A 287 -6.01 5.70 -0.04
N ILE A 288 -6.63 6.23 1.01
CA ILE A 288 -7.88 6.98 0.92
C ILE A 288 -7.66 8.27 0.10
N GLN A 289 -6.56 8.99 0.35
CA GLN A 289 -6.24 10.20 -0.40
C GLN A 289 -6.02 9.90 -1.89
N ASP A 290 -5.21 8.88 -2.20
CA ASP A 290 -4.95 8.46 -3.57
C ASP A 290 -6.24 7.96 -4.27
N ALA A 291 -7.11 7.26 -3.54
CA ALA A 291 -8.40 6.83 -4.06
C ALA A 291 -9.33 8.01 -4.38
N LYS A 292 -9.34 9.07 -3.55
CA LYS A 292 -10.08 10.30 -3.83
C LYS A 292 -9.60 10.96 -5.11
N GLU A 293 -8.29 11.09 -5.26
CA GLU A 293 -7.65 11.71 -6.42
C GLU A 293 -7.84 10.90 -7.71
N SER A 294 -8.00 9.58 -7.60
CA SER A 294 -8.32 8.72 -8.75
C SER A 294 -9.75 8.90 -9.27
N GLU A 295 -10.63 9.52 -8.49
CA GLU A 295 -12.07 9.63 -8.74
C GLU A 295 -12.80 8.27 -8.87
N ILE A 296 -12.14 7.14 -8.54
CA ILE A 296 -12.74 5.81 -8.55
C ILE A 296 -13.49 5.59 -7.23
N LYS A 297 -14.79 5.92 -7.23
CA LYS A 297 -15.69 5.80 -6.07
C LYS A 297 -15.65 4.45 -5.37
N TYR A 298 -15.60 3.36 -6.14
CA TYR A 298 -15.55 2.01 -5.58
C TYR A 298 -14.26 1.75 -4.80
N LEU A 299 -13.13 2.26 -5.29
CA LEU A 299 -11.83 2.14 -4.63
C LEU A 299 -11.80 2.93 -3.32
N LEU A 300 -12.32 4.16 -3.32
CA LEU A 300 -12.45 4.98 -2.11
C LEU A 300 -13.35 4.31 -1.08
N HIS A 301 -14.52 3.81 -1.51
CA HIS A 301 -15.44 3.07 -0.67
C HIS A 301 -14.76 1.83 -0.04
N ARG A 302 -13.97 1.08 -0.83
CA ARG A 302 -13.24 -0.09 -0.34
C ARG A 302 -12.11 0.30 0.62
N ALA A 303 -11.39 1.39 0.36
CA ALA A 303 -10.31 1.87 1.22
C ALA A 303 -10.83 2.25 2.62
N ILE A 304 -11.91 3.04 2.68
CA ILE A 304 -12.53 3.43 3.95
C ILE A 304 -13.09 2.20 4.68
N TYR A 305 -13.72 1.26 3.97
CA TYR A 305 -14.22 0.02 4.57
C TYR A 305 -13.10 -0.81 5.20
N ASN A 306 -11.99 -1.03 4.47
CA ASN A 306 -10.87 -1.82 4.95
C ASN A 306 -10.21 -1.16 6.17
N TYR A 307 -10.02 0.17 6.13
CA TYR A 307 -9.51 0.92 7.27
C TYR A 307 -10.41 0.73 8.49
N PHE A 308 -11.73 0.87 8.34
CA PHE A 308 -12.67 0.65 9.45
C PHE A 308 -12.61 -0.77 9.99
N TRP A 309 -12.55 -1.75 9.09
CA TRP A 309 -12.51 -3.16 9.45
C TRP A 309 -11.28 -3.49 10.30
N VAL A 310 -10.10 -2.98 9.90
CA VAL A 310 -8.86 -3.16 10.64
C VAL A 310 -8.90 -2.39 11.96
N SER A 311 -9.27 -1.12 11.94
CA SER A 311 -9.44 -0.31 13.16
C SER A 311 -10.31 -0.98 14.21
N PHE A 312 -11.43 -1.58 13.79
CA PHE A 312 -12.34 -2.27 14.68
C PHE A 312 -11.78 -3.61 15.16
N TRP A 313 -11.40 -4.51 14.24
CA TRP A 313 -11.08 -5.91 14.58
C TRP A 313 -9.64 -6.16 15.00
N TYR A 314 -8.71 -5.25 14.70
CA TYR A 314 -7.29 -5.43 14.98
C TYR A 314 -6.81 -4.51 16.09
N TRP A 315 -7.30 -3.28 16.12
CA TRP A 315 -6.75 -2.23 16.99
C TRP A 315 -7.67 -1.82 18.14
N ASP A 316 -8.91 -2.32 18.16
CA ASP A 316 -9.96 -1.93 19.11
C ASP A 316 -10.13 -0.39 19.21
N ASP A 317 -9.86 0.32 18.12
CA ASP A 317 -9.81 1.78 18.07
C ASP A 317 -10.22 2.25 16.68
N VAL A 318 -11.42 2.84 16.62
CA VAL A 318 -12.01 3.37 15.38
C VAL A 318 -11.97 4.89 15.32
N SER A 319 -11.38 5.56 16.31
CA SER A 319 -11.46 7.02 16.46
C SER A 319 -11.01 7.76 15.20
N ASN A 320 -9.92 7.30 14.60
CA ASN A 320 -9.31 7.92 13.42
C ASN A 320 -10.03 7.61 12.10
N VAL A 321 -10.89 6.59 12.05
CA VAL A 321 -11.67 6.25 10.84
C VAL A 321 -13.07 6.87 10.85
N LEU A 322 -13.62 7.21 12.02
CA LEU A 322 -14.96 7.81 12.14
C LEU A 322 -15.19 9.02 11.23
N PRO A 323 -14.24 9.96 11.04
CA PRO A 323 -14.43 11.11 10.15
C PRO A 323 -14.69 10.75 8.68
N TYR A 324 -14.21 9.59 8.22
CA TYR A 324 -14.39 9.12 6.84
C TYR A 324 -15.74 8.44 6.60
N LEU A 325 -16.47 8.10 7.66
CA LEU A 325 -17.69 7.30 7.52
C LEU A 325 -18.83 8.08 6.85
N ASP A 326 -18.92 9.39 7.04
CA ASP A 326 -19.98 10.18 6.38
C ASP A 326 -19.79 10.15 4.85
N GLU A 327 -18.55 10.23 4.38
CA GLU A 327 -18.18 10.05 2.97
C GLU A 327 -18.45 8.61 2.50
N PHE A 328 -18.10 7.60 3.30
CA PHE A 328 -18.42 6.21 3.01
C PHE A 328 -19.92 5.99 2.76
N TYR A 329 -20.80 6.51 3.62
CA TYR A 329 -22.25 6.35 3.44
C TYR A 329 -22.79 7.19 2.26
N SER A 330 -22.15 8.31 1.89
CA SER A 330 -22.44 8.98 0.62
C SER A 330 -22.13 8.06 -0.57
N LEU A 331 -20.95 7.42 -0.55
CA LEU A 331 -20.54 6.47 -1.59
C LEU A 331 -21.48 5.27 -1.67
N VAL A 332 -22.06 4.81 -0.54
CA VAL A 332 -23.10 3.75 -0.57
C VAL A 332 -24.29 4.16 -1.43
N LYS A 333 -24.78 5.39 -1.24
CA LYS A 333 -25.89 5.95 -2.02
C LYS A 333 -25.53 6.12 -3.48
N GLU A 334 -24.31 6.59 -3.76
CA GLU A 334 -23.84 6.87 -5.13
C GLU A 334 -23.55 5.60 -5.94
N LEU A 335 -22.88 4.62 -5.33
CA LEU A 335 -22.57 3.34 -5.96
C LEU A 335 -23.84 2.53 -6.21
N ASN A 336 -24.79 2.53 -5.26
CA ASN A 336 -26.11 1.91 -5.42
C ASN A 336 -26.00 0.43 -5.88
N ILE A 337 -25.09 -0.32 -5.27
CA ILE A 337 -24.86 -1.76 -5.51
C ILE A 337 -25.02 -2.58 -4.22
N PRO A 338 -25.46 -3.85 -4.30
CA PRO A 338 -25.67 -4.70 -3.12
C PRO A 338 -24.45 -4.82 -2.20
N GLU A 339 -23.25 -4.98 -2.77
CA GLU A 339 -22.02 -5.13 -1.99
C GLU A 339 -21.74 -3.91 -1.10
N SER A 340 -21.99 -2.71 -1.61
CA SER A 340 -21.77 -1.48 -0.87
C SER A 340 -22.78 -1.32 0.28
N ILE A 341 -24.03 -1.71 0.05
CA ILE A 341 -25.06 -1.76 1.09
C ILE A 341 -24.68 -2.79 2.17
N GLU A 342 -24.21 -3.97 1.78
CA GLU A 342 -23.76 -5.00 2.71
C GLU A 342 -22.64 -4.49 3.61
N LYS A 343 -21.59 -3.90 3.01
CA LYS A 343 -20.48 -3.29 3.73
C LYS A 343 -20.96 -2.18 4.68
N GLY A 344 -21.94 -1.38 4.28
CA GLY A 344 -22.53 -0.37 5.12
C GLY A 344 -23.36 -0.91 6.29
N PHE A 345 -24.10 -2.01 6.11
CA PHE A 345 -24.76 -2.69 7.22
C PHE A 345 -23.76 -3.35 8.18
N ASN A 346 -22.64 -3.88 7.67
CA ASN A 346 -21.57 -4.41 8.49
C ASN A 346 -21.00 -3.31 9.41
N ILE A 347 -20.59 -2.17 8.85
CA ILE A 347 -20.08 -1.03 9.65
C ILE A 347 -21.13 -0.57 10.67
N TRP A 348 -22.39 -0.45 10.25
CA TRP A 348 -23.48 -0.02 11.12
C TRP A 348 -23.64 -0.94 12.33
N ALA A 349 -23.65 -2.26 12.10
CA ALA A 349 -23.77 -3.27 13.16
C ALA A 349 -22.56 -3.27 14.10
N LEU A 350 -21.34 -3.09 13.57
CA LEU A 350 -20.12 -3.02 14.36
C LEU A 350 -20.08 -1.75 15.22
N LEU A 351 -20.48 -0.60 14.68
CA LEU A 351 -20.59 0.65 15.45
C LEU A 351 -21.60 0.55 16.59
N TYR A 352 -22.74 -0.11 16.36
CA TYR A 352 -23.70 -0.36 17.43
C TYR A 352 -23.04 -1.16 18.57
N GLY A 353 -22.31 -2.22 18.23
CA GLY A 353 -21.52 -2.99 19.20
C GLY A 353 -20.47 -2.13 19.92
N ALA A 354 -19.78 -1.28 19.17
CA ALA A 354 -18.74 -0.37 19.67
C ALA A 354 -19.27 0.57 20.76
N ILE A 355 -20.49 1.09 20.60
CA ILE A 355 -21.13 1.96 21.61
C ILE A 355 -21.30 1.23 22.94
N ARG A 356 -21.72 -0.04 22.91
CA ARG A 356 -21.94 -0.83 24.13
C ARG A 356 -20.65 -1.25 24.82
N GLN A 357 -19.53 -1.16 24.13
CA GLN A 357 -18.20 -1.43 24.65
C GLN A 357 -17.43 -0.14 24.99
N ASP A 358 -18.10 1.01 24.95
CA ASP A 358 -17.52 2.34 25.18
C ASP A 358 -16.33 2.67 24.24
N LEU A 359 -16.26 2.04 23.07
CA LEU A 359 -15.25 2.33 22.04
C LEU A 359 -15.62 3.56 21.20
N VAL A 360 -16.92 3.87 21.10
CA VAL A 360 -17.45 5.01 20.34
C VAL A 360 -18.65 5.60 21.08
N ASN A 361 -18.74 6.92 21.19
CA ASN A 361 -19.95 7.53 21.73
C ASN A 361 -21.10 7.56 20.69
N LYS A 362 -22.34 7.66 21.18
CA LYS A 362 -23.53 7.62 20.32
C LYS A 362 -23.57 8.75 19.28
N GLU A 363 -23.07 9.93 19.64
CA GLU A 363 -23.07 11.11 18.77
C GLU A 363 -22.17 10.91 17.54
N ASN A 364 -20.95 10.39 17.74
CA ASN A 364 -19.98 10.12 16.68
C ASN A 364 -20.38 8.90 15.82
N ALA A 365 -21.11 7.93 16.39
CA ALA A 365 -21.56 6.76 15.68
C ALA A 365 -22.69 7.04 14.66
N LYS A 366 -23.47 8.12 14.83
CA LYS A 366 -24.54 8.57 13.92
C LYS A 366 -25.44 7.44 13.37
N LEU A 367 -25.78 6.46 14.21
CA LEU A 367 -26.41 5.21 13.76
C LEU A 367 -27.75 5.42 13.03
N ASP A 368 -28.60 6.31 13.53
CA ASP A 368 -29.92 6.54 12.94
C ASP A 368 -29.80 7.17 11.54
N PHE A 369 -28.89 8.13 11.39
CA PHE A 369 -28.58 8.76 10.11
C PHE A 369 -28.05 7.74 9.08
N ARG A 370 -27.09 6.91 9.49
CA ARG A 370 -26.48 5.87 8.65
C ARG A 370 -27.50 4.79 8.27
N ARG A 371 -28.36 4.38 9.22
CA ARG A 371 -29.47 3.44 8.98
C ARG A 371 -30.44 3.97 7.92
N LYS A 372 -30.82 5.24 8.03
CA LYS A 372 -31.72 5.87 7.06
C LYS A 372 -31.17 5.78 5.64
N ILE A 373 -29.89 6.11 5.43
CA ILE A 373 -29.22 6.01 4.13
C ILE A 373 -29.27 4.57 3.60
N LEU A 374 -28.98 3.57 4.44
CA LEU A 374 -28.99 2.16 4.05
C LEU A 374 -30.38 1.69 3.62
N LEU A 375 -31.42 2.05 4.38
CA LEU A 375 -32.80 1.65 4.07
C LEU A 375 -33.31 2.35 2.80
N GLU A 376 -33.05 3.64 2.63
CA GLU A 376 -33.43 4.38 1.42
C GLU A 376 -32.75 3.80 0.18
N THR A 377 -31.45 3.54 0.25
CA THR A 377 -30.67 2.96 -0.86
C THR A 377 -31.14 1.52 -1.15
N SER A 378 -31.42 0.74 -0.11
CA SER A 378 -31.96 -0.62 -0.24
C SER A 378 -33.31 -0.62 -0.95
N ASN A 379 -34.24 0.22 -0.51
CA ASN A 379 -35.57 0.33 -1.10
C ASN A 379 -35.50 0.74 -2.57
N LYS A 380 -34.59 1.66 -2.93
CA LYS A 380 -34.34 2.04 -4.32
C LYS A 380 -33.94 0.85 -5.19
N ILE A 381 -32.98 0.02 -4.76
CA ILE A 381 -32.59 -1.20 -5.50
C ILE A 381 -33.72 -2.22 -5.54
N ILE A 382 -34.45 -2.39 -4.44
CA ILE A 382 -35.55 -3.35 -4.34
C ILE A 382 -36.68 -3.03 -5.33
N SER A 383 -36.96 -1.74 -5.53
CA SER A 383 -37.98 -1.25 -6.47
C SER A 383 -37.54 -1.27 -7.94
N ASP A 384 -36.25 -1.44 -8.22
CA ASP A 384 -35.72 -1.45 -9.58
C ASP A 384 -35.95 -2.81 -10.25
N THR A 385 -36.97 -2.87 -11.11
CA THR A 385 -37.36 -4.08 -11.85
C THR A 385 -36.34 -4.51 -12.89
N ASN A 386 -35.42 -3.62 -13.31
CA ASN A 386 -34.37 -3.93 -14.28
C ASN A 386 -33.17 -4.64 -13.65
N ARG A 387 -33.11 -4.74 -12.31
CA ARG A 387 -32.00 -5.35 -11.57
C ARG A 387 -32.49 -6.49 -10.67
N PRO A 388 -33.12 -7.56 -11.21
CA PRO A 388 -33.74 -8.61 -10.42
C PRO A 388 -32.77 -9.33 -9.48
N THR A 389 -31.53 -9.56 -9.91
CA THR A 389 -30.47 -10.14 -9.07
C THR A 389 -30.13 -9.25 -7.89
N SER A 390 -29.84 -7.96 -8.15
CA SER A 390 -29.50 -7.00 -7.08
C SER A 390 -30.66 -6.79 -6.11
N SER A 391 -31.89 -6.69 -6.63
CA SER A 391 -33.11 -6.59 -5.82
C SER A 391 -33.24 -7.80 -4.88
N LEU A 392 -33.07 -9.02 -5.40
CA LEU A 392 -33.17 -10.22 -4.58
C LEU A 392 -32.05 -10.32 -3.54
N MET A 393 -30.81 -9.94 -3.89
CA MET A 393 -29.69 -9.89 -2.93
C MET A 393 -29.96 -8.92 -1.77
N VAL A 394 -30.45 -7.72 -2.07
CA VAL A 394 -30.74 -6.72 -1.02
C VAL A 394 -31.93 -7.15 -0.16
N ARG A 395 -32.97 -7.77 -0.75
CA ARG A 395 -34.08 -8.36 0.03
C ARG A 395 -33.58 -9.44 0.99
N GLU A 396 -32.70 -10.32 0.52
CA GLU A 396 -32.06 -11.36 1.33
C GLU A 396 -31.30 -10.76 2.51
N MET A 397 -30.46 -9.75 2.27
CA MET A 397 -29.72 -9.06 3.32
C MET A 397 -30.65 -8.44 4.37
N LEU A 398 -31.70 -7.73 3.94
CA LEU A 398 -32.66 -7.12 4.88
C LEU A 398 -33.40 -8.17 5.72
N ILE A 399 -33.77 -9.29 5.12
CA ILE A 399 -34.46 -10.38 5.83
C ILE A 399 -33.53 -11.08 6.80
N GLN A 400 -32.27 -11.31 6.43
CA GLN A 400 -31.26 -11.80 7.35
C GLN A 400 -31.07 -10.87 8.55
N HIS A 401 -31.02 -9.56 8.32
CA HIS A 401 -30.97 -8.60 9.43
C HIS A 401 -32.21 -8.68 10.32
N LYS A 402 -33.42 -8.73 9.76
CA LYS A 402 -34.65 -8.90 10.55
C LYS A 402 -34.64 -10.18 11.38
N ALA A 403 -34.24 -11.30 10.79
CA ALA A 403 -34.19 -12.61 11.45
C ALA A 403 -33.28 -12.60 12.68
N LEU A 404 -32.07 -12.05 12.51
CA LEU A 404 -31.09 -11.95 13.60
C LEU A 404 -31.58 -11.03 14.73
N ASN A 405 -32.30 -9.94 14.40
CA ASN A 405 -32.88 -9.05 15.39
C ASN A 405 -34.04 -9.67 16.18
N GLU A 406 -34.90 -10.40 15.49
CA GLU A 406 -36.00 -11.12 16.14
C GLU A 406 -35.45 -12.19 17.08
N TYR A 407 -34.47 -12.97 16.61
CA TYR A 407 -33.80 -13.97 17.44
C TYR A 407 -33.09 -13.36 18.65
N ALA A 408 -32.39 -12.23 18.48
CA ALA A 408 -31.73 -11.55 19.60
C ALA A 408 -32.73 -11.11 20.70
N SER A 409 -33.97 -10.79 20.29
CA SER A 409 -35.03 -10.35 21.21
C SER A 409 -35.80 -11.50 21.84
N ASN A 410 -36.10 -12.54 21.05
CA ASN A 410 -37.12 -13.55 21.38
C ASN A 410 -36.56 -14.98 21.45
N HIS A 411 -35.28 -15.20 21.14
CA HIS A 411 -34.67 -16.53 20.97
C HIS A 411 -35.38 -17.41 19.93
N ALA A 412 -36.13 -16.77 19.03
CA ALA A 412 -36.92 -17.40 17.98
C ALA A 412 -37.02 -16.48 16.77
N VAL A 413 -37.29 -17.07 15.61
CA VAL A 413 -37.56 -16.35 14.35
C VAL A 413 -38.98 -16.66 13.92
N SER A 414 -39.76 -15.65 13.52
CA SER A 414 -41.15 -15.81 13.10
C SER A 414 -41.31 -16.66 11.84
N ASP A 415 -42.46 -17.32 11.75
CA ASP A 415 -42.88 -18.06 10.55
C ASP A 415 -42.93 -17.15 9.31
N GLU A 416 -43.22 -15.86 9.49
CA GLU A 416 -43.20 -14.84 8.43
C GLU A 416 -41.81 -14.70 7.81
N ILE A 417 -40.77 -14.51 8.63
CA ILE A 417 -39.38 -14.43 8.16
C ILE A 417 -38.93 -15.73 7.49
N VAL A 418 -39.31 -16.88 8.06
CA VAL A 418 -39.04 -18.20 7.47
C VAL A 418 -39.73 -18.34 6.10
N ALA A 419 -40.97 -17.89 5.96
CA ALA A 419 -41.70 -17.89 4.71
C ALA A 419 -41.06 -16.97 3.66
N GLU A 420 -40.57 -15.78 4.06
CA GLU A 420 -39.84 -14.88 3.18
C GLU A 420 -38.53 -15.48 2.68
N PHE A 421 -37.72 -16.12 3.56
CA PHE A 421 -36.52 -16.84 3.12
C PHE A 421 -36.84 -17.94 2.11
N LYS A 422 -37.90 -18.74 2.35
CA LYS A 422 -38.37 -19.76 1.39
C LYS A 422 -38.74 -19.13 0.05
N ALA A 423 -39.41 -17.98 0.05
CA ALA A 423 -39.77 -17.27 -1.17
C ALA A 423 -38.54 -16.74 -1.93
N ILE A 424 -37.52 -16.23 -1.21
CA ILE A 424 -36.25 -15.78 -1.79
C ILE A 424 -35.52 -16.96 -2.43
N ILE A 425 -35.40 -18.10 -1.73
CA ILE A 425 -34.74 -19.30 -2.27
C ILE A 425 -35.43 -19.77 -3.55
N LYS A 426 -36.76 -19.86 -3.55
CA LYS A 426 -37.52 -20.24 -4.76
C LYS A 426 -37.25 -19.31 -5.95
N LYS A 427 -37.17 -18.00 -5.72
CA LYS A 427 -36.84 -17.02 -6.77
C LYS A 427 -35.38 -17.12 -7.21
N ALA A 428 -34.46 -17.32 -6.28
CA ALA A 428 -33.03 -17.37 -6.53
C ALA A 428 -32.64 -18.53 -7.47
N LEU A 429 -33.37 -19.66 -7.41
CA LEU A 429 -33.19 -20.80 -8.34
C LEU A 429 -33.37 -20.43 -9.82
N HIS A 430 -34.08 -19.35 -10.10
CA HIS A 430 -34.38 -18.91 -11.47
C HIS A 430 -33.58 -17.66 -11.88
N ILE A 431 -32.61 -17.21 -11.07
CA ILE A 431 -31.77 -16.04 -11.34
C ILE A 431 -30.30 -16.47 -11.52
N PRO A 432 -29.75 -16.47 -12.75
CA PRO A 432 -28.43 -17.04 -13.06
C PRO A 432 -27.24 -16.47 -12.28
N LEU A 433 -27.33 -15.23 -11.81
CA LEU A 433 -26.24 -14.52 -11.12
C LEU A 433 -26.47 -14.37 -9.60
N PHE A 434 -27.47 -15.04 -9.04
CA PHE A 434 -27.70 -15.02 -7.61
C PHE A 434 -26.70 -15.95 -6.89
N PRO A 435 -26.02 -15.51 -5.82
CA PRO A 435 -24.99 -16.28 -5.14
C PRO A 435 -25.60 -17.30 -4.18
N LEU A 436 -26.28 -18.31 -4.73
CA LEU A 436 -26.99 -19.36 -3.98
C LEU A 436 -26.10 -20.05 -2.94
N ARG A 437 -24.83 -20.31 -3.30
CA ARG A 437 -23.85 -20.90 -2.38
C ARG A 437 -23.60 -20.03 -1.14
N ARG A 438 -23.50 -18.72 -1.33
CA ARG A 438 -23.29 -17.77 -0.22
C ARG A 438 -24.51 -17.74 0.71
N LEU A 439 -25.72 -17.76 0.12
CA LEU A 439 -26.97 -17.85 0.88
C LEU A 439 -27.05 -19.16 1.68
N SER A 440 -26.73 -20.30 1.06
CA SER A 440 -26.76 -21.60 1.76
C SER A 440 -25.76 -21.64 2.91
N GLU A 441 -24.53 -21.16 2.69
CA GLU A 441 -23.50 -21.11 3.74
C GLU A 441 -23.93 -20.22 4.92
N ARG A 442 -24.53 -19.06 4.64
CA ARG A 442 -25.07 -18.16 5.69
C ARG A 442 -26.21 -18.80 6.47
N LEU A 443 -27.15 -19.45 5.80
CA LEU A 443 -28.29 -20.10 6.45
C LEU A 443 -27.87 -21.29 7.31
N ILE A 444 -26.89 -22.07 6.86
CA ILE A 444 -26.32 -23.20 7.62
C ILE A 444 -25.60 -22.70 8.87
N LYS A 445 -24.85 -21.60 8.78
CA LYS A 445 -24.13 -21.00 9.90
C LYS A 445 -25.01 -20.15 10.81
N LEU A 446 -26.24 -19.85 10.40
CA LEU A 446 -27.14 -18.98 11.16
C LEU A 446 -27.43 -19.51 12.57
N PRO A 447 -27.74 -20.82 12.78
CA PRO A 447 -27.89 -21.40 14.11
C PRO A 447 -26.61 -21.32 14.96
N GLU A 448 -25.44 -21.58 14.38
CA GLU A 448 -24.14 -21.50 15.08
C GLU A 448 -23.82 -20.05 15.51
N LEU A 449 -24.07 -19.08 14.63
CA LEU A 449 -23.94 -17.63 14.92
C LEU A 449 -24.91 -17.19 16.02
N MET A 450 -26.10 -17.79 16.07
CA MET A 450 -27.14 -17.54 17.05
C MET A 450 -26.79 -18.11 18.45
N GLU A 451 -26.08 -19.24 18.51
CA GLU A 451 -25.65 -19.88 19.76
C GLU A 451 -24.30 -19.37 20.31
N ALA A 452 -23.32 -19.06 19.46
CA ALA A 452 -21.92 -18.90 19.86
C ALA A 452 -21.53 -17.50 20.38
N ILE A 453 -22.34 -16.46 20.21
CA ILE A 453 -21.86 -15.07 20.40
C ILE A 453 -22.72 -14.27 21.38
N PRO A 454 -22.47 -14.37 22.71
CA PRO A 454 -23.02 -13.48 23.73
C PRO A 454 -22.76 -11.98 23.47
N THR A 455 -21.70 -11.67 22.72
CA THR A 455 -21.32 -10.31 22.31
C THR A 455 -22.22 -9.78 21.19
N LEU A 456 -22.62 -10.59 20.18
CA LEU A 456 -23.60 -10.19 19.15
C LEU A 456 -25.03 -10.13 19.70
N LYS A 457 -25.35 -10.96 20.70
CA LYS A 457 -26.59 -10.86 21.51
C LYS A 457 -26.75 -9.45 22.11
N ASN A 458 -25.63 -8.75 22.35
CA ASN A 458 -25.62 -7.35 22.76
C ASN A 458 -25.46 -6.36 21.58
N CYS A 459 -24.76 -6.69 20.50
CA CYS A 459 -24.55 -5.77 19.38
C CYS A 459 -25.75 -5.64 18.41
N TRP A 460 -26.80 -6.47 18.52
CA TRP A 460 -27.87 -6.57 17.53
C TRP A 460 -29.28 -6.41 18.12
N THR A 461 -29.39 -5.75 19.26
CA THR A 461 -30.70 -5.25 19.72
C THR A 461 -31.07 -4.01 18.91
N ILE A 462 -32.06 -4.13 18.02
CA ILE A 462 -32.83 -3.03 17.37
C ILE A 462 -32.46 -2.75 15.89
N CYS A 463 -32.84 -3.67 15.01
CA CYS A 463 -33.55 -3.34 13.76
C CYS A 463 -35.03 -3.67 13.93
N LYS A 464 -35.71 -3.07 14.91
CA LYS A 464 -37.16 -2.94 14.79
C LYS A 464 -37.45 -1.91 13.68
N PRO A 465 -38.48 -2.13 12.85
CA PRO A 465 -38.97 -1.11 11.92
C PRO A 465 -39.03 0.27 12.58
#